data_AF-A0A2V6EZD6-F1
#
_entry.id   AF-A0A2V6EZD6-F1
#
_cell.length_a   1.000
_cell.length_b   1.000
_cell.length_c   1.000
_cell.angle_alpha   90.00
_cell.angle_beta   90.00
_cell.angle_gamma   90.00
#
_symmetry.space_group_name_H-M   'P 1'
#
loop_
_entity.id
_entity.type
_entity.pdbx_description
1 polymer ?
#
loop_
_entity_poly.entity_id
_entity_poly.type
_entity_poly.pdbx_seq_one_letter_code
_entity_poly.pdbx_strand_id
1 'polypeptide(L)'
;YVATICRDLNAEALRVGGVADHLHIVTTLPRSLSQADMVETLKKTSSKWIKGLNAKYRQFYWQRGYGASSVSPSQLDAVLEYVENQEEHHRTRSFQEEYRDFLRKHRVEFDERYVWD
;
A
#
# COMPACT_ATOMS: atom_id res chain seq x y z
N TYR A 1 -8.58 -9.57 3.80
CA TYR A 1 -9.31 -9.30 2.54
C TYR A 1 -8.37 -8.93 1.40
N VAL A 2 -7.52 -7.91 1.56
CA VAL A 2 -6.59 -7.45 0.49
C VAL A 2 -5.67 -8.56 -0.05
N ALA A 3 -5.10 -9.40 0.82
CA ALA A 3 -4.30 -10.55 0.40
C ALA A 3 -5.06 -11.54 -0.51
N THR A 4 -6.39 -11.61 -0.40
CA THR A 4 -7.23 -12.41 -1.31
C THR A 4 -7.29 -11.76 -2.69
N ILE A 5 -7.48 -10.44 -2.77
CA ILE A 5 -7.48 -9.71 -4.05
C ILE A 5 -6.15 -9.93 -4.79
N CYS A 6 -5.01 -9.88 -4.09
CA CYS A 6 -3.71 -10.19 -4.70
C CYS A 6 -3.69 -11.61 -5.29
N ARG A 7 -4.16 -12.61 -4.54
CA ARG A 7 -4.20 -14.00 -5.00
C ARG A 7 -5.15 -14.22 -6.17
N ASP A 8 -6.30 -13.55 -6.17
CA ASP A 8 -7.27 -13.58 -7.27
C ASP A 8 -6.69 -12.98 -8.57
N LEU A 9 -5.71 -12.08 -8.44
CA LEU A 9 -4.93 -11.53 -9.54
C LEU A 9 -3.74 -12.42 -9.98
N ASN A 10 -3.62 -13.62 -9.42
CA ASN A 10 -2.47 -14.54 -9.62
C ASN A 10 -1.14 -13.98 -9.08
N ALA A 11 -1.20 -13.09 -8.09
CA ALA A 11 -0.03 -12.64 -7.34
C ALA A 11 0.11 -13.42 -6.02
N GLU A 12 1.34 -13.55 -5.55
CA GLU A 12 1.61 -14.03 -4.19
C GLU A 12 1.49 -12.86 -3.22
N ALA A 13 0.69 -13.01 -2.17
CA ALA A 13 0.58 -12.02 -1.09
C ALA A 13 1.54 -12.39 0.04
N LEU A 14 2.73 -11.80 0.05
CA LEU A 14 3.80 -12.12 1.00
C LEU A 14 3.55 -11.49 2.38
N ARG A 15 3.14 -10.22 2.42
CA ARG A 15 2.71 -9.52 3.64
C ARG A 15 1.71 -8.43 3.29
N VAL A 16 0.73 -8.24 4.16
CA VAL A 16 -0.17 -7.08 4.10
C VAL A 16 -0.31 -6.57 5.53
N GLY A 17 0.01 -5.30 5.73
CA GLY A 17 0.03 -4.65 7.04
C GLY A 17 -0.13 -3.13 6.87
N GLY A 18 -0.31 -2.41 7.96
CA GLY A 18 -0.54 -0.97 7.93
C GLY A 18 -1.34 -0.54 9.15
N VAL A 19 -1.84 0.69 9.13
CA VAL A 19 -2.57 1.30 10.23
C VAL A 19 -3.90 1.88 9.75
N ALA A 20 -4.56 2.68 10.59
CA ALA A 20 -5.92 3.15 10.32
C ALA A 20 -6.06 4.01 9.05
N ASP A 21 -4.99 4.71 8.64
CA ASP A 21 -5.03 5.69 7.54
C ASP A 21 -4.31 5.26 6.26
N HIS A 22 -3.48 4.20 6.28
CA HIS A 22 -2.80 3.69 5.09
C HIS A 22 -2.43 2.20 5.18
N LEU A 23 -2.02 1.62 4.06
CA LEU A 23 -1.75 0.18 3.91
C LEU A 23 -0.47 -0.06 3.12
N HIS A 24 0.34 -1.01 3.58
CA HIS A 24 1.48 -1.59 2.88
C HIS A 24 1.19 -3.02 2.39
N ILE A 25 1.61 -3.31 1.16
CA ILE A 25 1.40 -4.61 0.50
C ILE A 25 2.74 -5.05 -0.08
N VAL A 26 3.24 -6.20 0.39
CA VAL A 26 4.39 -6.89 -0.20
C VAL A 26 3.85 -8.07 -1.00
N THR A 27 4.04 -8.04 -2.31
CA THR A 27 3.43 -8.99 -3.24
C THR A 27 4.27 -9.13 -4.50
N THR A 28 4.15 -10.27 -5.18
CA THR A 28 4.71 -10.42 -6.53
C THR A 28 3.85 -9.68 -7.55
N LEU A 29 4.44 -9.21 -8.65
CA LEU A 29 3.70 -8.65 -9.77
C LEU A 29 3.59 -9.70 -10.88
N PRO A 30 2.39 -10.15 -11.25
CA PRO A 30 2.20 -11.08 -12.36
C PRO A 30 2.65 -10.45 -13.69
N ARG A 31 3.31 -11.23 -14.54
CA ARG A 31 3.79 -10.78 -15.87
C ARG A 31 2.70 -10.27 -16.82
N SER A 32 1.43 -10.54 -16.51
CA SER A 32 0.26 -10.18 -17.32
C SER A 32 -0.40 -8.89 -16.87
N LEU A 33 0.04 -8.27 -15.78
CA LEU A 33 -0.56 -7.07 -15.21
C LEU A 33 0.48 -5.95 -15.10
N SER A 34 0.07 -4.72 -15.36
CA SER A 34 0.85 -3.57 -14.94
C SER A 34 0.67 -3.29 -13.44
N GLN A 35 1.58 -2.51 -12.85
CA GLN A 35 1.42 -2.03 -11.48
C GLN A 35 0.13 -1.22 -11.31
N ALA A 36 -0.23 -0.42 -12.32
CA ALA A 36 -1.45 0.38 -12.31
C ALA A 36 -2.71 -0.49 -12.28
N ASP A 37 -2.77 -1.55 -13.11
CA ASP A 37 -3.92 -2.48 -13.14
C ASP A 37 -4.13 -3.17 -11.79
N MET A 38 -3.02 -3.58 -11.17
CA MET A 38 -3.04 -4.24 -9.87
C MET A 38 -3.56 -3.29 -8.78
N VAL A 39 -3.02 -2.07 -8.71
CA VAL A 39 -3.42 -1.08 -7.70
C VAL A 39 -4.85 -0.60 -7.92
N GLU A 40 -5.28 -0.39 -9.17
CA GLU A 40 -6.67 -0.05 -9.48
C GLU A 40 -7.61 -1.14 -8.94
N THR A 41 -7.33 -2.40 -9.24
CA THR A 41 -8.17 -3.52 -8.82
C THR A 41 -8.21 -3.65 -7.30
N LEU A 42 -7.07 -3.50 -6.63
CA LEU A 42 -6.96 -3.49 -5.18
C LEU A 42 -7.84 -2.39 -4.57
N LYS A 43 -7.68 -1.15 -5.03
CA LYS A 43 -8.41 0.01 -4.49
C LYS A 43 -9.91 -0.09 -4.77
N LYS A 44 -10.31 -0.47 -5.98
CA LYS A 44 -11.72 -0.60 -6.38
C LYS A 44 -12.44 -1.70 -5.61
N THR A 45 -11.85 -2.89 -5.55
CA THR A 45 -12.47 -4.06 -4.91
C THR A 45 -12.56 -3.88 -3.39
N SER A 46 -11.47 -3.40 -2.76
CA SER A 46 -11.49 -3.11 -1.32
C SER A 46 -12.44 -1.96 -0.96
N SER A 47 -12.52 -0.89 -1.76
CA SER A 47 -13.48 0.20 -1.52
C SER A 47 -14.92 -0.30 -1.56
N LYS A 48 -15.26 -1.12 -2.57
CA LYS A 48 -16.60 -1.70 -2.67
C LYS A 48 -16.92 -2.58 -1.45
N TRP A 49 -15.97 -3.39 -1.02
CA TRP A 49 -16.13 -4.25 0.15
C TRP A 49 -16.31 -3.43 1.45
N ILE A 50 -15.43 -2.46 1.72
CA ILE A 50 -15.49 -1.61 2.93
C ILE A 50 -16.82 -0.84 3.00
N LYS A 51 -17.26 -0.25 1.89
CA LYS A 51 -18.56 0.44 1.80
C LYS A 51 -19.76 -0.47 2.09
N GLY A 52 -19.61 -1.77 1.84
CA GLY A 52 -20.62 -2.78 2.13
C GLY A 52 -20.67 -3.24 3.59
N LEU A 53 -19.65 -2.98 4.39
CA LEU A 53 -19.58 -3.47 5.79
C LEU A 53 -20.53 -2.73 6.73
N ASN A 54 -20.68 -1.42 6.55
CA ASN A 54 -21.53 -0.59 7.41
C ASN A 54 -21.86 0.75 6.73
N ALA A 55 -23.03 1.31 7.04
CA ALA A 55 -23.45 2.61 6.53
C ALA A 55 -22.45 3.75 6.82
N LYS A 56 -21.73 3.69 7.96
CA LYS A 56 -20.71 4.69 8.32
C LYS A 56 -19.53 4.75 7.33
N TYR A 57 -19.30 3.70 6.55
CA TYR A 57 -18.21 3.62 5.58
C TYR A 57 -18.62 3.97 4.14
N ARG A 58 -19.86 4.40 3.88
CA ARG A 58 -20.34 4.71 2.52
C ARG A 58 -19.46 5.74 1.79
N GLN A 59 -18.88 6.67 2.54
CA GLN A 59 -17.99 7.72 2.05
C GLN A 59 -16.52 7.33 2.04
N PHE A 60 -16.17 6.07 2.33
CA PHE A 60 -14.78 5.62 2.27
C PHE A 60 -14.19 5.83 0.87
N TYR A 61 -12.96 6.31 0.78
CA TYR A 61 -12.20 6.35 -0.45
C TYR A 61 -10.71 6.22 -0.14
N TRP A 62 -9.97 5.62 -1.06
CA TRP A 62 -8.51 5.69 -1.04
C TRP A 62 -8.06 7.01 -1.67
N GLN A 63 -6.94 7.55 -1.19
CA GLN A 63 -6.21 8.64 -1.85
C GLN A 63 -6.03 8.37 -3.36
N ARG A 64 -5.88 9.40 -4.21
CA ARG A 64 -5.78 9.17 -5.67
C ARG A 64 -4.48 8.46 -6.02
N GLY A 65 -3.37 8.91 -5.45
CA GLY A 65 -2.03 8.34 -5.66
C GLY A 65 -1.81 6.94 -5.09
N TYR A 66 -0.61 6.42 -5.35
CA TYR A 66 -0.03 5.25 -4.71
C TYR A 66 1.51 5.30 -4.83
N GLY A 67 2.20 4.70 -3.86
CA GLY A 67 3.63 4.41 -3.96
C GLY A 67 3.86 2.97 -4.41
N ALA A 68 4.81 2.74 -5.31
CA ALA A 68 5.23 1.41 -5.71
C ALA A 68 6.76 1.37 -5.89
N SER A 69 7.39 0.39 -5.24
CA SER A 69 8.83 0.16 -5.29
C SER A 69 9.11 -1.32 -5.46
N SER A 70 10.05 -1.66 -6.34
CA SER A 70 10.55 -3.04 -6.45
C SER A 70 11.47 -3.37 -5.27
N VAL A 71 11.35 -4.59 -4.76
CA VAL A 71 12.15 -5.09 -3.64
C VAL A 71 13.15 -6.12 -4.16
N SER A 72 14.44 -5.92 -3.86
CA SER A 72 15.47 -6.92 -4.12
C SER A 72 15.25 -8.14 -3.22
N PRO A 73 15.45 -9.39 -3.69
CA PRO A 73 15.38 -10.58 -2.84
C PRO A 73 16.26 -10.48 -1.59
N SER A 74 17.43 -9.84 -1.69
CA SER A 74 18.35 -9.62 -0.56
C SER A 74 17.84 -8.65 0.50
N GLN A 75 16.73 -7.95 0.25
CA GLN A 75 16.10 -7.00 1.17
C GLN A 75 14.69 -7.47 1.58
N LEU A 76 14.25 -8.62 1.07
CA LEU A 76 12.86 -9.07 1.25
C LEU A 76 12.52 -9.23 2.73
N ASP A 77 13.34 -9.93 3.51
CA ASP A 77 13.07 -10.17 4.93
C ASP A 77 12.94 -8.87 5.73
N ALA A 78 13.84 -7.90 5.48
CA ALA A 78 13.78 -6.58 6.11
C ALA A 78 12.48 -5.83 5.75
N VAL A 79 11.99 -5.95 4.52
CA VAL A 79 10.73 -5.33 4.09
C VAL A 79 9.51 -6.04 4.69
N LEU A 80 9.56 -7.37 4.81
CA LEU A 80 8.48 -8.13 5.46
C LEU A 80 8.37 -7.75 6.95
N GLU A 81 9.50 -7.68 7.65
CA GLU A 81 9.57 -7.24 9.05
C GLU A 81 9.11 -5.79 9.21
N TYR A 82 9.49 -4.92 8.27
CA TYR A 82 9.02 -3.53 8.25
C TYR A 82 7.49 -3.43 8.21
N VAL A 83 6.84 -4.16 7.29
CA VAL A 83 5.38 -4.14 7.12
C VAL A 83 4.65 -4.76 8.30
N GLU A 84 5.25 -5.77 8.94
CA GLU A 84 4.70 -6.40 10.14
C GLU A 84 4.70 -5.46 11.36
N ASN A 85 5.73 -4.62 11.50
CA ASN A 85 5.89 -3.72 12.65
C ASN A 85 5.32 -2.31 12.43
N GLN A 86 4.47 -2.14 11.41
CA GLN A 86 3.87 -0.85 11.04
C GLN A 86 3.07 -0.19 12.16
N GLU A 87 2.31 -0.97 12.94
CA GLU A 87 1.55 -0.42 14.08
C GLU A 87 2.47 0.22 15.14
N GLU A 88 3.62 -0.39 15.44
CA GLU A 88 4.60 0.15 16.38
C GLU A 88 5.30 1.38 15.79
N HIS A 89 5.71 1.30 14.52
CA HIS A 89 6.36 2.40 13.80
C HIS A 89 5.52 3.68 13.87
N HIS A 90 4.21 3.55 13.63
CA HIS A 90 3.28 4.68 13.58
C HIS A 90 2.80 5.18 14.96
N ARG A 91 3.33 4.64 16.07
CA ARG A 91 3.16 5.28 17.39
C ARG A 91 3.89 6.61 17.52
N THR A 92 4.96 6.79 16.76
CA THR A 92 5.83 7.97 16.85
C THR A 92 6.10 8.66 15.51
N ARG A 93 5.66 8.06 14.39
CA ARG A 93 5.82 8.61 13.04
C ARG A 93 4.49 8.64 12.30
N SER A 94 4.24 9.73 11.58
CA SER A 94 3.10 9.86 10.69
C SER A 94 3.37 9.24 9.32
N PHE A 95 2.30 8.90 8.60
CA PHE A 95 2.38 8.50 7.18
C PHE A 95 3.13 9.55 6.33
N GLN A 96 2.90 10.84 6.57
CA GLN A 96 3.55 11.89 5.76
C GLN A 96 5.07 11.94 5.99
N GLU A 97 5.54 11.75 7.23
CA GLU A 97 6.97 11.67 7.53
C GLU A 97 7.61 10.44 6.86
N GLU A 98 6.95 9.29 6.99
CA GLU A 98 7.37 8.04 6.36
C GLU A 98 7.44 8.16 4.82
N TYR A 99 6.39 8.71 4.19
CA TYR A 99 6.33 8.84 2.74
C TYR A 99 7.41 9.79 2.20
N ARG A 100 7.68 10.91 2.88
CA ARG A 100 8.82 11.79 2.54
C ARG A 100 10.15 11.04 2.63
N ASP A 101 10.35 10.27 3.69
CA ASP A 101 11.58 9.50 3.86
C ASP A 101 11.75 8.45 2.76
N PHE A 102 10.66 7.79 2.33
CA PHE A 102 10.69 6.91 1.17
C PHE A 102 11.10 7.64 -0.10
N LEU A 103 10.44 8.75 -0.44
CA LEU A 103 10.73 9.51 -1.65
C LEU A 103 12.20 9.98 -1.67
N ARG A 104 12.71 10.49 -0.55
CA ARG A 104 14.11 10.89 -0.41
C ARG A 104 15.08 9.71 -0.57
N LYS A 105 14.82 8.58 0.08
CA LYS A 105 15.65 7.36 -0.02
C LYS A 105 15.72 6.86 -1.47
N HIS A 106 14.60 6.94 -2.19
CA HIS A 106 14.50 6.54 -3.60
C HIS A 106 14.89 7.64 -4.59
N ARG A 107 15.33 8.82 -4.11
CA ARG A 107 15.71 9.98 -4.93
C ARG A 107 14.61 10.40 -5.91
N VAL A 108 13.36 10.29 -5.48
CA VAL A 108 12.20 10.80 -6.21
C VAL A 108 12.01 12.25 -5.83
N GLU A 109 12.03 13.16 -6.82
CA GLU A 109 11.68 14.55 -6.60
C GLU A 109 10.18 14.69 -6.36
N PHE A 110 9.81 15.51 -5.37
CA PHE A 110 8.41 15.77 -5.05
C PHE A 110 8.22 17.20 -4.57
N ASP A 111 7.02 17.71 -4.81
CA ASP A 111 6.59 19.02 -4.35
C ASP A 111 5.57 18.82 -3.22
N GLU A 112 5.90 19.35 -2.03
CA GLU A 112 5.05 19.27 -0.83
C GLU A 112 3.63 19.81 -1.06
N ARG A 113 3.43 20.66 -2.07
CA ARG A 113 2.10 21.20 -2.43
C ARG A 113 1.20 20.20 -3.14
N TYR A 114 1.77 19.17 -3.77
CA TYR A 114 1.05 18.27 -4.68
C TYR A 114 1.21 16.78 -4.34
N VAL A 115 2.15 16.42 -3.46
CA VAL A 115 2.46 15.02 -3.12
C VAL A 115 1.37 14.32 -2.28
N TRP A 116 0.35 15.08 -1.84
CA TRP A 116 -0.72 14.60 -0.95
C TRP A 116 -2.09 14.42 -1.65
N ASP A 117 -2.20 14.76 -2.94
CA ASP A 117 -3.47 14.76 -3.70
C ASP A 117 -3.83 13.39 -4.33
#